data_AF-A0A496VU65-F1
#
_entry.id   AF-A0A496VU65-F1
#
_cell.length_a   1.000
_cell.length_b   1.000
_cell.length_c   1.000
_cell.angle_alpha   90.00
_cell.angle_beta   90.00
_cell.angle_gamma   90.00
#
_symmetry.space_group_name_H-M   'P 1'
#
loop_
_entity.id
_entity.type
_entity.pdbx_description
1 polymer ?
#
loop_
_entity_poly.entity_id
_entity_poly.type
_entity_poly.pdbx_seq_one_letter_code
_entity_poly.pdbx_strand_id
1 'polypeptide(L)'
;KRTECDCDKKKKKTRKGKTGKDECEPELKLVSVEFVKDLPIYKDQIGKAPEITGAQWQDKTFDGEPEIDEPIAYVSSQSGTNKKACEAKKATCLTVTAKFKVTHLPDNWKNKSIRIQGKVSGSSRDNEGNEKRFNTKLLGKTKLPEKLGEIVKIEKVMSEKALPKKITQFYDTLNIKWQFFAFDTKEVKWIQTSKHQVYVTFDKPYLEEMEALYLSALHFAVSNDGATSKQEVVEKSWQMFTQKDMEGKWGPANITAWDEKRKLYYYPSGGEPEEREKKENHSLQYCLGNPGGYGQCGDFADLFSHVLSVNRIPHSLIGISLIDPSSAGKMLIKNWELKEGVMPEAGKEYPYQLLLFPKDSTDKTKGKMTSPLTGESESEYGDFINLEGIAGQNMKTPSEKVFSSHIIVQIDPKALPPKWEPYFDPSYGVTYENEEDFAKDAVYGYVQSGIVETDVIDEVKRLILKAKPADPSDNFIKFTADPICCN
;
A
#
# COMPACT_ATOMS: atom_id res chain seq x y z
N LYS A 1 45.82 23.23 1.38
CA LYS A 1 46.15 24.63 1.70
C LYS A 1 45.17 25.51 0.94
N ARG A 2 44.55 26.46 1.66
CA ARG A 2 43.50 27.39 1.21
C ARG A 2 43.87 28.10 -0.10
N THR A 3 42.92 28.20 -1.02
CA THR A 3 42.88 29.27 -2.03
C THR A 3 42.09 30.42 -1.42
N GLU A 4 42.83 31.38 -0.89
CA GLU A 4 42.32 32.66 -0.39
C GLU A 4 41.82 33.51 -1.57
N CYS A 5 40.66 34.16 -1.39
CA CYS A 5 40.24 35.25 -2.25
C CYS A 5 41.24 36.40 -2.10
N ASP A 6 41.93 36.70 -3.20
CA ASP A 6 42.97 37.70 -3.31
C ASP A 6 42.34 39.10 -3.45
N CYS A 7 42.00 39.70 -2.30
CA CYS A 7 41.52 41.07 -2.20
C CYS A 7 42.65 42.00 -1.74
N ASP A 8 43.75 42.13 -2.49
CA ASP A 8 44.59 43.33 -2.39
C ASP A 8 45.62 43.45 -3.52
N LYS A 9 45.40 44.41 -4.44
CA LYS A 9 46.39 45.35 -5.04
C LYS A 9 45.98 45.81 -6.44
N LYS A 10 45.51 47.07 -6.53
CA LYS A 10 46.23 48.17 -7.20
C LYS A 10 45.33 49.41 -7.32
N LYS A 11 45.68 50.44 -6.53
CA LYS A 11 45.27 51.82 -6.77
C LYS A 11 45.76 52.29 -8.15
N LYS A 12 44.83 52.59 -9.07
CA LYS A 12 45.02 53.61 -10.11
C LYS A 12 43.85 54.60 -10.03
N LYS A 13 44.17 55.85 -9.73
CA LYS A 13 43.25 56.99 -9.71
C LYS A 13 42.73 57.25 -11.13
N THR A 14 41.43 57.11 -11.35
CA THR A 14 40.69 57.89 -12.37
C THR A 14 39.20 57.97 -12.03
N ARG A 15 38.73 59.22 -11.90
CA ARG A 15 37.36 59.75 -11.99
C ARG A 15 36.24 59.16 -11.10
N LYS A 16 35.65 60.07 -10.32
CA LYS A 16 34.38 59.98 -9.58
C LYS A 16 33.31 59.21 -10.37
N GLY A 17 33.07 57.96 -10.01
CA GLY A 17 31.80 57.28 -10.14
C GLY A 17 31.31 56.95 -8.74
N LYS A 18 30.04 57.22 -8.44
CA LYS A 18 29.39 56.79 -7.18
C LYS A 18 29.68 55.30 -6.98
N THR A 19 30.52 54.97 -6.00
CA THR A 19 30.74 53.60 -5.54
C THR A 19 29.40 53.05 -5.08
N GLY A 20 28.82 52.16 -5.89
CA GLY A 20 27.80 51.24 -5.42
C GLY A 20 28.36 50.51 -4.21
N LYS A 21 27.60 50.50 -3.12
CA LYS A 21 27.84 49.50 -2.09
C LYS A 21 27.67 48.16 -2.77
N ASP A 22 28.70 47.32 -2.76
CA ASP A 22 28.54 45.89 -2.93
C ASP A 22 27.66 45.43 -1.76
N GLU A 23 26.34 45.54 -1.93
CA GLU A 23 25.37 44.96 -1.01
C GLU A 23 25.43 43.46 -1.22
N CYS A 24 26.38 42.79 -0.56
CA CYS A 24 26.26 41.36 -0.37
C CYS A 24 24.89 41.09 0.27
N GLU A 25 24.21 40.06 -0.21
CA GLU A 25 22.88 39.66 0.23
C GLU A 25 22.98 38.40 1.09
N PRO A 26 22.00 38.12 1.96
CA PRO A 26 22.04 36.91 2.77
C PRO A 26 21.80 35.67 1.91
N GLU A 27 22.46 34.57 2.26
CA GLU A 27 22.23 33.26 1.66
C GLU A 27 21.65 32.31 2.71
N LEU A 28 20.61 31.59 2.30
CA LEU A 28 19.91 30.61 3.11
C LEU A 28 20.00 29.25 2.41
N LYS A 29 20.11 28.19 3.20
CA LYS A 29 19.95 26.79 2.77
C LYS A 29 18.76 26.18 3.50
N LEU A 30 17.93 25.41 2.79
CA LEU A 30 16.83 24.70 3.41
C LEU A 30 17.41 23.54 4.23
N VAL A 31 16.93 23.38 5.47
CA VAL A 31 17.38 22.31 6.36
C VAL A 31 16.33 21.24 6.49
N SER A 32 15.07 21.64 6.70
CA SER A 32 13.99 20.67 6.90
C SER A 32 12.62 21.25 6.58
N VAL A 33 11.70 20.37 6.18
CA VAL A 33 10.27 20.64 6.06
C VAL A 33 9.51 19.59 6.85
N GLU A 34 8.57 20.05 7.67
CA GLU A 34 7.68 19.25 8.48
C GLU A 34 6.24 19.65 8.17
N PHE A 35 5.37 18.66 8.01
CA PHE A 35 3.96 18.89 7.70
C PHE A 35 3.11 18.62 8.93
N VAL A 36 2.10 19.45 9.13
CA VAL A 36 1.00 19.12 10.06
C VAL A 36 0.08 18.15 9.32
N LYS A 37 0.13 16.88 9.73
CA LYS A 37 -0.62 15.79 9.09
C LYS A 37 -2.07 15.79 9.53
N ASP A 38 -2.98 15.45 8.63
CA ASP A 38 -4.35 15.11 8.99
C ASP A 38 -4.49 13.63 9.36
N LEU A 39 -3.63 12.78 8.78
CA LEU A 39 -3.65 11.33 8.94
C LEU A 39 -2.29 10.83 9.44
N PRO A 40 -2.24 10.09 10.57
CA PRO A 40 -1.05 9.33 10.93
C PRO A 40 -0.87 8.18 9.95
N ILE A 41 0.37 7.92 9.56
CA ILE A 41 0.73 6.83 8.64
C ILE A 41 1.91 6.05 9.20
N TYR A 42 1.91 4.76 8.93
CA TYR A 42 2.83 3.81 9.55
C TYR A 42 3.61 3.07 8.48
N LYS A 43 4.92 2.88 8.71
CA LYS A 43 5.74 2.09 7.79
C LYS A 43 5.42 0.61 7.89
N ASP A 44 5.54 -0.06 6.75
CA ASP A 44 5.47 -1.52 6.67
C ASP A 44 6.78 -2.12 7.19
N GLN A 45 6.80 -2.64 8.41
CA GLN A 45 7.96 -3.34 8.98
C GLN A 45 7.52 -4.57 9.77
N ILE A 46 8.34 -5.63 9.78
CA ILE A 46 8.00 -6.86 10.53
C ILE A 46 7.94 -6.56 12.03
N GLY A 47 6.82 -6.89 12.67
CA GLY A 47 6.67 -6.84 14.12
C GLY A 47 6.72 -5.44 14.75
N LYS A 48 6.74 -4.39 13.91
CA LYS A 48 6.62 -2.99 14.30
C LYS A 48 5.92 -2.22 13.20
N ALA A 49 4.98 -1.35 13.56
CA ALA A 49 4.43 -0.34 12.66
C ALA A 49 4.89 1.02 13.21
N PRO A 50 6.09 1.52 12.88
CA PRO A 50 6.51 2.82 13.38
C PRO A 50 5.73 3.91 12.64
N GLU A 51 5.10 4.80 13.40
CA GLU A 51 4.48 6.01 12.86
C GLU A 51 5.57 6.90 12.25
N ILE A 52 5.30 7.44 11.07
CA ILE A 52 6.14 8.47 10.47
C ILE A 52 5.91 9.77 11.26
N THR A 53 6.92 10.26 11.97
CA THR A 53 6.85 11.47 12.80
C THR A 53 8.03 12.40 12.51
N GLY A 54 7.99 13.64 13.02
CA GLY A 54 9.10 14.60 12.87
C GLY A 54 9.17 15.28 11.51
N ALA A 55 10.37 15.61 11.04
CA ALA A 55 10.55 16.20 9.71
C ALA A 55 10.36 15.12 8.63
N GLN A 56 9.57 15.42 7.61
CA GLN A 56 9.36 14.53 6.47
C GLN A 56 10.35 14.77 5.34
N TRP A 57 11.01 15.92 5.36
CA TRP A 57 12.10 16.20 4.44
C TRP A 57 13.24 16.86 5.23
N GLN A 58 14.45 16.34 5.12
CA GLN A 58 15.63 16.91 5.76
C GLN A 58 16.87 16.77 4.88
N ASP A 59 17.60 17.87 4.69
CA ASP A 59 18.87 17.97 3.98
C ASP A 59 19.88 18.66 4.92
N LYS A 60 20.78 17.90 5.53
CA LYS A 60 21.77 18.37 6.50
C LYS A 60 23.06 18.81 5.83
N THR A 61 23.38 18.27 4.66
CA THR A 61 24.59 18.56 3.88
C THR A 61 24.42 19.77 2.95
N PHE A 62 23.18 20.17 2.67
CA PHE A 62 22.76 21.25 1.77
C PHE A 62 23.15 21.03 0.30
N ASP A 63 23.26 19.77 -0.09
CA ASP A 63 23.65 19.34 -1.43
C ASP A 63 22.46 19.14 -2.38
N GLY A 64 21.22 19.15 -1.86
CA GLY A 64 20.02 18.91 -2.64
C GLY A 64 19.43 17.51 -2.47
N GLU A 65 20.17 16.58 -1.86
CA GLU A 65 19.78 15.18 -1.67
C GLU A 65 19.42 14.96 -0.19
N PRO A 66 18.13 14.84 0.14
CA PRO A 66 17.71 14.74 1.54
C PRO A 66 18.12 13.42 2.18
N GLU A 67 18.58 13.44 3.43
CA GLU A 67 18.80 12.22 4.22
C GLU A 67 17.52 11.67 4.86
N ILE A 68 16.46 12.48 4.91
CA ILE A 68 15.11 12.04 5.31
C ILE A 68 14.15 12.49 4.21
N ASP A 69 13.43 11.55 3.62
CA ASP A 69 12.37 11.78 2.63
C ASP A 69 11.23 10.80 2.92
N GLU A 70 10.26 11.25 3.71
CA GLU A 70 9.16 10.44 4.20
C GLU A 70 7.83 10.95 3.63
N PRO A 71 6.90 10.06 3.28
CA PRO A 71 5.61 10.47 2.75
C PRO A 71 4.73 11.17 3.78
N ILE A 72 3.71 11.86 3.27
CA ILE A 72 2.67 12.52 4.06
C ILE A 72 1.28 12.18 3.53
N ALA A 73 0.30 12.18 4.43
CA ALA A 73 -1.09 11.85 4.10
C ALA A 73 -2.08 12.90 4.61
N TYR A 74 -3.09 13.17 3.79
CA TYR A 74 -4.18 14.08 4.07
C TYR A 74 -5.52 13.49 3.68
N VAL A 75 -6.59 14.01 4.29
CA VAL A 75 -7.94 13.81 3.77
C VAL A 75 -8.23 14.88 2.72
N SER A 76 -8.87 14.53 1.60
CA SER A 76 -9.33 15.52 0.63
C SER A 76 -10.26 16.54 1.29
N SER A 77 -10.29 17.77 0.75
CA SER A 77 -11.12 18.83 1.32
C SER A 77 -12.60 18.40 1.32
N GLN A 78 -13.30 18.68 2.42
CA GLN A 78 -14.75 18.43 2.52
C GLN A 78 -15.56 19.68 2.15
N SER A 79 -14.98 20.88 2.24
CA SER A 79 -15.68 22.12 1.92
C SER A 79 -14.73 23.20 1.42
N GLY A 80 -15.09 23.88 0.33
CA GLY A 80 -14.29 24.93 -0.28
C GLY A 80 -12.90 24.48 -0.76
N THR A 81 -12.30 25.28 -1.64
CA THR A 81 -10.93 25.03 -2.15
C THR A 81 -10.06 26.29 -2.15
N ASN A 82 -10.59 27.41 -1.67
CA ASN A 82 -9.95 28.71 -1.71
C ASN A 82 -9.34 29.10 -0.36
N LYS A 83 -8.54 30.17 -0.38
CA LYS A 83 -7.85 30.72 0.80
C LYS A 83 -8.76 31.00 1.99
N LYS A 84 -9.94 31.59 1.75
CA LYS A 84 -10.89 31.93 2.81
C LYS A 84 -11.38 30.67 3.53
N ALA A 85 -11.55 29.57 2.79
CA ALA A 85 -11.95 28.29 3.38
C ALA A 85 -10.82 27.67 4.23
N CYS A 86 -9.56 27.82 3.80
CA CYS A 86 -8.38 27.44 4.61
C CYS A 86 -8.30 28.27 5.90
N GLU A 87 -8.38 29.60 5.80
CA GLU A 87 -8.29 30.52 6.94
C GLU A 87 -9.40 30.29 7.97
N ALA A 88 -10.61 29.97 7.49
CA ALA A 88 -11.74 29.61 8.34
C ALA A 88 -11.68 28.17 8.88
N LYS A 89 -10.63 27.40 8.56
CA LYS A 89 -10.46 25.96 8.89
C LYS A 89 -11.63 25.08 8.45
N LYS A 90 -12.29 25.46 7.36
CA LYS A 90 -13.40 24.70 6.77
C LYS A 90 -12.91 23.73 5.69
N ALA A 91 -11.68 23.90 5.21
CA ALA A 91 -11.05 23.12 4.16
C ALA A 91 -9.70 22.55 4.62
N THR A 92 -9.31 21.40 4.04
CA THR A 92 -7.99 20.81 4.29
C THR A 92 -6.92 21.54 3.50
N CYS A 93 -5.92 22.11 4.17
CA CYS A 93 -4.87 22.90 3.55
C CYS A 93 -3.50 22.47 4.07
N LEU A 94 -2.52 22.40 3.16
CA LEU A 94 -1.16 22.04 3.54
C LEU A 94 -0.64 23.04 4.57
N THR A 95 -0.20 22.54 5.71
CA THR A 95 0.37 23.37 6.77
C THR A 95 1.77 22.87 7.07
N VAL A 96 2.76 23.76 6.97
CA VAL A 96 4.16 23.37 7.07
C VAL A 96 4.93 24.21 8.08
N THR A 97 5.94 23.59 8.64
CA THR A 97 7.03 24.24 9.35
C THR A 97 8.31 24.01 8.56
N ALA A 98 9.07 25.07 8.26
CA ALA A 98 10.33 24.96 7.53
C ALA A 98 11.48 25.64 8.27
N LYS A 99 12.65 25.03 8.23
CA LYS A 99 13.89 25.52 8.85
C LYS A 99 14.94 25.81 7.78
N PHE A 100 15.65 26.91 7.94
CA PHE A 100 16.66 27.39 7.01
C PHE A 100 17.93 27.76 7.76
N LYS A 101 19.10 27.35 7.27
CA LYS A 101 20.39 27.73 7.81
C LYS A 101 20.91 28.94 7.05
N VAL A 102 21.38 29.95 7.77
CA VAL A 102 21.99 31.14 7.16
C VAL A 102 23.47 30.86 6.90
N THR A 103 23.86 30.74 5.62
CA THR A 103 25.23 30.44 5.19
C THR A 103 26.02 31.68 4.79
N HIS A 104 25.33 32.79 4.52
CA HIS A 104 25.93 34.10 4.38
C HIS A 104 25.03 35.15 5.02
N LEU A 105 25.59 36.05 5.85
CA LEU A 105 24.86 37.08 6.58
C LEU A 105 25.65 38.40 6.60
N PRO A 106 25.36 39.31 5.67
CA PRO A 106 25.94 40.64 5.67
C PRO A 106 25.42 41.48 6.86
N ASP A 107 26.25 42.38 7.39
CA ASP A 107 25.94 43.13 8.62
C ASP A 107 24.66 43.97 8.54
N ASN A 108 24.38 44.57 7.38
CA ASN A 108 23.17 45.35 7.14
C ASN A 108 21.88 44.49 7.06
N TRP A 109 21.99 43.17 7.14
CA TRP A 109 20.86 42.24 7.11
C TRP A 109 20.54 41.59 8.46
N LYS A 110 21.40 41.76 9.47
CA LYS A 110 21.17 41.24 10.82
C LYS A 110 19.85 41.78 11.40
N ASN A 111 19.05 40.89 12.00
CA ASN A 111 17.72 41.20 12.55
C ASN A 111 16.69 41.78 11.57
N LYS A 112 16.99 41.84 10.26
CA LYS A 112 16.01 42.29 9.28
C LYS A 112 14.88 41.28 9.13
N SER A 113 13.66 41.81 8.99
CA SER A 113 12.51 40.99 8.66
C SER A 113 12.59 40.56 7.21
N ILE A 114 12.30 39.30 6.96
CA ILE A 114 12.18 38.72 5.62
C ILE A 114 10.84 37.98 5.53
N ARG A 115 10.35 37.81 4.31
CA ARG A 115 9.24 36.88 4.05
C ARG A 115 9.78 35.73 3.21
N ILE A 116 9.47 34.52 3.64
CA ILE A 116 9.80 33.29 2.94
C ILE A 116 8.54 32.80 2.26
N GLN A 117 8.68 32.42 0.99
CA GLN A 117 7.63 31.87 0.18
C GLN A 117 8.02 30.49 -0.33
N GLY A 118 7.13 29.51 -0.11
CA GLY A 118 7.15 28.24 -0.82
C GLY A 118 6.14 28.30 -1.97
N LYS A 119 6.58 28.16 -3.22
CA LYS A 119 5.69 27.93 -4.36
C LYS A 119 5.49 26.43 -4.51
N VAL A 120 4.27 25.97 -4.27
CA VAL A 120 3.92 24.56 -4.31
C VAL A 120 3.36 24.22 -5.69
N SER A 121 3.85 23.14 -6.29
CA SER A 121 3.36 22.60 -7.55
C SER A 121 3.39 21.07 -7.52
N GLY A 122 2.25 20.45 -7.80
CA GLY A 122 2.11 19.01 -8.07
C GLY A 122 1.18 18.81 -9.27
N SER A 123 1.35 17.70 -9.97
CA SER A 123 0.52 17.30 -11.10
C SER A 123 -0.04 15.91 -10.86
N SER A 124 -1.25 15.70 -11.35
CA SER A 124 -1.93 14.42 -11.41
C SER A 124 -2.71 14.30 -12.70
N ARG A 125 -3.23 13.11 -13.01
CA ARG A 125 -4.11 12.92 -14.17
C ARG A 125 -5.46 12.41 -13.69
N ASP A 126 -6.54 12.87 -14.30
CA ASP A 126 -7.84 12.24 -14.11
C ASP A 126 -8.09 11.13 -15.14
N ASN A 127 -9.26 10.49 -15.04
CA ASN A 127 -9.66 9.34 -15.85
C ASN A 127 -9.80 9.64 -17.35
N GLU A 128 -9.85 10.92 -17.72
CA GLU A 128 -9.87 11.39 -19.10
C GLU A 128 -8.45 11.73 -19.62
N GLY A 129 -7.43 11.53 -18.77
CA GLY A 129 -6.05 11.88 -19.04
C GLY A 129 -5.74 13.37 -18.87
N ASN A 130 -6.68 14.17 -18.34
CA ASN A 130 -6.45 15.60 -18.13
C ASN A 130 -5.50 15.81 -16.95
N GLU A 131 -4.46 16.61 -17.16
CA GLU A 131 -3.51 16.93 -16.11
C GLU A 131 -4.12 17.93 -15.11
N LYS A 132 -4.42 17.47 -13.89
CA LYS A 132 -4.82 18.30 -12.76
C LYS A 132 -3.58 18.81 -12.04
N ARG A 133 -3.32 20.12 -12.14
CA ARG A 133 -2.21 20.74 -11.44
C ARG A 133 -2.67 21.38 -10.14
N PHE A 134 -2.10 20.93 -9.04
CA PHE A 134 -2.22 21.61 -7.75
C PHE A 134 -1.12 22.65 -7.63
N ASN A 135 -1.52 23.93 -7.62
CA ASN A 135 -0.60 25.06 -7.46
C ASN A 135 -1.07 25.99 -6.36
N THR A 136 -0.22 26.20 -5.36
CA THR A 136 -0.50 27.07 -4.22
C THR A 136 0.76 27.76 -3.71
N LYS A 137 0.61 28.60 -2.69
CA LYS A 137 1.71 29.32 -2.05
C LYS A 137 1.64 29.14 -0.54
N LEU A 138 2.80 29.08 0.07
CA LEU A 138 3.04 29.15 1.50
C LEU A 138 3.77 30.46 1.76
N LEU A 139 3.27 31.29 2.69
CA LEU A 139 3.85 32.59 3.00
C LEU A 139 4.13 32.72 4.50
N GLY A 140 5.42 32.62 4.88
CA GLY A 140 5.88 32.82 6.25
C GLY A 140 6.64 34.13 6.40
N LYS A 141 6.52 34.78 7.56
CA LYS A 141 7.36 35.93 7.94
C LYS A 141 8.31 35.50 9.05
N THR A 142 9.54 35.99 9.01
CA THR A 142 10.56 35.69 10.03
C THR A 142 11.64 36.78 10.04
N LYS A 143 12.59 36.69 10.97
CA LYS A 143 13.74 37.60 11.04
C LYS A 143 15.02 36.84 10.79
N LEU A 144 15.97 37.48 10.11
CA LEU A 144 17.34 36.99 10.03
C LEU A 144 18.00 37.07 11.41
N PRO A 145 18.91 36.14 11.73
CA PRO A 145 19.57 36.08 13.02
C PRO A 145 20.59 37.22 13.19
N GLU A 146 21.16 37.32 14.39
CA GLU A 146 22.30 38.21 14.65
C GLU A 146 23.63 37.58 14.25
N LYS A 147 23.71 36.24 14.30
CA LYS A 147 24.92 35.47 14.06
C LYS A 147 24.78 34.58 12.83
N LEU A 148 25.87 34.50 12.07
CA LEU A 148 26.00 33.58 10.94
C LEU A 148 25.89 32.13 11.43
N GLY A 149 25.27 31.26 10.62
CA GLY A 149 25.14 29.83 10.91
C GLY A 149 23.92 29.45 11.75
N GLU A 150 23.18 30.43 12.28
CA GLU A 150 21.93 30.19 13.02
C GLU A 150 20.78 29.74 12.09
N ILE A 151 19.78 29.08 12.70
CA ILE A 151 18.60 28.57 12.03
C ILE A 151 17.46 29.60 12.10
N VAL A 152 16.90 29.92 10.94
CA VAL A 152 15.67 30.67 10.78
C VAL A 152 14.52 29.70 10.54
N LYS A 153 13.38 29.95 11.18
CA LYS A 153 12.18 29.10 11.08
C LYS A 153 10.97 29.91 10.62
N ILE A 154 10.12 29.28 9.82
CA ILE A 154 8.73 29.68 9.64
C ILE A 154 7.83 28.59 10.23
N GLU A 155 6.89 28.97 11.08
CA GLU A 155 6.05 28.03 11.82
C GLU A 155 4.63 28.00 11.27
N LYS A 156 4.10 26.77 11.08
CA LYS A 156 2.69 26.51 10.76
C LYS A 156 2.13 27.40 9.65
N VAL A 157 2.90 27.54 8.56
CA VAL A 157 2.49 28.28 7.38
C VAL A 157 1.50 27.44 6.60
N MET A 158 0.30 27.99 6.39
CA MET A 158 -0.78 27.34 5.67
C MET A 158 -0.78 27.73 4.18
N SER A 159 -1.19 26.81 3.32
CA SER A 159 -1.33 27.06 1.89
C SER A 159 -2.51 27.98 1.58
N GLU A 160 -2.36 28.82 0.53
CA GLU A 160 -3.42 29.72 0.07
C GLU A 160 -4.60 29.02 -0.63
N LYS A 161 -4.46 27.74 -0.93
CA LYS A 161 -5.51 26.91 -1.54
C LYS A 161 -5.59 25.60 -0.78
N ALA A 162 -6.80 25.10 -0.66
CA ALA A 162 -7.05 23.80 -0.07
C ALA A 162 -6.72 22.69 -1.06
N LEU A 163 -6.49 21.49 -0.55
CA LEU A 163 -6.44 20.29 -1.37
C LEU A 163 -7.75 20.12 -2.13
N PRO A 164 -7.73 19.44 -3.29
CA PRO A 164 -8.93 19.11 -4.04
C PRO A 164 -10.03 18.47 -3.17
N LYS A 165 -11.28 18.74 -3.51
CA LYS A 165 -12.45 18.30 -2.73
C LYS A 165 -12.90 16.92 -3.19
N LYS A 166 -13.10 15.97 -2.26
CA LYS A 166 -13.66 14.63 -2.51
C LYS A 166 -13.05 13.95 -3.75
N ILE A 167 -11.73 13.80 -3.74
CA ILE A 167 -11.00 13.10 -4.80
C ILE A 167 -9.81 12.36 -4.20
N THR A 168 -9.52 11.14 -4.66
CA THR A 168 -8.24 10.50 -4.35
C THR A 168 -7.13 11.20 -5.13
N GLN A 169 -6.00 11.45 -4.48
CA GLN A 169 -4.87 12.07 -5.15
C GLN A 169 -3.55 11.53 -4.62
N PHE A 170 -2.71 11.04 -5.53
CA PHE A 170 -1.32 10.78 -5.24
C PHE A 170 -0.44 11.78 -5.99
N TYR A 171 0.41 12.47 -5.25
CA TYR A 171 1.48 13.28 -5.82
C TYR A 171 2.78 12.54 -5.55
N ASP A 172 3.22 11.73 -6.50
CA ASP A 172 4.52 11.05 -6.41
C ASP A 172 5.67 12.07 -6.26
N THR A 173 5.52 13.26 -6.84
CA THR A 173 6.37 14.40 -6.50
C THR A 173 5.56 15.68 -6.41
N LEU A 174 5.40 16.19 -5.19
CA LEU A 174 4.96 17.56 -4.90
C LEU A 174 6.18 18.43 -4.61
N ASN A 175 6.43 19.42 -5.46
CA ASN A 175 7.56 20.32 -5.33
C ASN A 175 7.19 21.55 -4.51
N ILE A 176 8.06 21.96 -3.58
CA ILE A 176 8.01 23.27 -2.92
C ILE A 176 9.27 24.04 -3.27
N LYS A 177 9.15 25.02 -4.18
CA LYS A 177 10.24 25.94 -4.53
C LYS A 177 10.30 27.07 -3.52
N TRP A 178 11.33 27.04 -2.67
CA TRP A 178 11.57 28.01 -1.62
C TRP A 178 12.33 29.23 -2.13
N GLN A 179 11.85 30.39 -1.74
CA GLN A 179 12.45 31.68 -2.05
C GLN A 179 12.20 32.65 -0.89
N PHE A 180 13.08 33.63 -0.70
CA PHE A 180 12.84 34.70 0.27
C PHE A 180 12.92 36.07 -0.39
N PHE A 181 12.40 37.07 0.31
CA PHE A 181 12.45 38.48 -0.07
C PHE A 181 12.58 39.37 1.15
N ALA A 182 13.38 40.43 1.00
CA ALA A 182 13.36 41.56 1.92
C ALA A 182 12.07 42.35 1.73
N PHE A 183 11.51 42.88 2.82
CA PHE A 183 10.33 43.75 2.72
C PHE A 183 10.62 45.03 1.92
N ASP A 184 11.89 45.42 1.85
CA ASP A 184 12.32 46.74 1.39
C ASP A 184 12.68 46.75 -0.11
N THR A 185 13.13 45.61 -0.67
CA THR A 185 13.75 45.56 -2.00
C THR A 185 12.90 44.88 -3.09
N LYS A 186 11.80 44.18 -2.72
CA LYS A 186 10.98 43.35 -3.63
C LYS A 186 11.75 42.28 -4.43
N GLU A 187 13.06 42.13 -4.23
CA GLU A 187 13.87 41.12 -4.90
C GLU A 187 13.58 39.72 -4.35
N VAL A 188 13.53 38.75 -5.25
CA VAL A 188 13.25 37.35 -4.94
C VAL A 188 14.53 36.55 -5.07
N LYS A 189 14.97 35.92 -3.99
CA LYS A 189 16.14 35.05 -3.98
C LYS A 189 15.71 33.61 -3.82
N TRP A 190 16.18 32.76 -4.71
CA TRP A 190 15.93 31.32 -4.66
C TRP A 190 16.78 30.68 -3.57
N ILE A 191 16.21 29.70 -2.87
CA ILE A 191 16.89 28.95 -1.81
C ILE A 191 17.17 27.53 -2.30
N GLN A 192 16.09 26.76 -2.46
CA GLN A 192 16.13 25.33 -2.81
C GLN A 192 14.71 24.88 -3.21
N THR A 193 14.60 23.69 -3.81
CA THR A 193 13.33 22.99 -3.97
C THR A 193 13.35 21.75 -3.09
N SER A 194 12.33 21.55 -2.25
CA SER A 194 12.09 20.25 -1.62
C SER A 194 11.01 19.48 -2.38
N LYS A 195 11.15 18.15 -2.43
CA LYS A 195 10.25 17.21 -3.08
C LYS A 195 9.59 16.37 -1.99
N HIS A 196 8.31 16.03 -2.17
CA HIS A 196 7.55 15.27 -1.18
C HIS A 196 6.57 14.33 -1.88
N GLN A 197 6.44 13.10 -1.38
CA GLN A 197 5.35 12.21 -1.73
C GLN A 197 4.12 12.51 -0.88
N VAL A 198 2.98 12.77 -1.53
CA VAL A 198 1.75 13.19 -0.83
C VAL A 198 0.57 12.33 -1.26
N TYR A 199 -0.03 11.66 -0.27
CA TYR A 199 -1.25 10.87 -0.41
C TYR A 199 -2.46 11.68 0.06
N VAL A 200 -3.53 11.69 -0.71
CA VAL A 200 -4.79 12.36 -0.38
C VAL A 200 -5.94 11.38 -0.55
N THR A 201 -6.64 11.09 0.53
CA THR A 201 -7.77 10.16 0.55
C THR A 201 -9.06 10.83 0.13
N PHE A 202 -9.98 10.07 -0.48
CA PHE A 202 -11.30 10.56 -0.87
C PHE A 202 -12.17 10.94 0.34
N ASP A 203 -12.08 10.16 1.41
CA ASP A 203 -12.77 10.41 2.68
C ASP A 203 -11.83 10.16 3.87
N LYS A 204 -12.27 10.54 5.07
CA LYS A 204 -11.51 10.22 6.27
C LYS A 204 -11.51 8.68 6.47
N PRO A 205 -10.34 8.04 6.61
CA PRO A 205 -10.25 6.61 6.87
C PRO A 205 -11.05 6.18 8.10
N TYR A 206 -11.57 4.96 8.07
CA TYR A 206 -12.21 4.36 9.23
C TYR A 206 -11.16 3.68 10.13
N LEU A 207 -10.45 4.50 10.90
CA LEU A 207 -9.31 4.06 11.71
C LEU A 207 -9.69 3.14 12.89
N GLU A 208 -10.97 3.09 13.28
CA GLU A 208 -11.43 2.24 14.39
C GLU A 208 -11.37 0.74 14.05
N GLU A 209 -11.46 0.38 12.77
CA GLU A 209 -11.32 -1.00 12.27
C GLU A 209 -9.88 -1.33 11.84
N MET A 210 -8.92 -0.43 12.09
CA MET A 210 -7.54 -0.59 11.65
C MET A 210 -6.58 -0.49 12.83
N GLU A 211 -5.69 -1.47 12.99
CA GLU A 211 -4.56 -1.34 13.93
C GLU A 211 -3.66 -0.15 13.55
N ALA A 212 -3.39 0.00 12.25
CA ALA A 212 -2.58 1.07 11.71
C ALA A 212 -2.95 1.37 10.25
N LEU A 213 -2.84 2.65 9.84
CA LEU A 213 -2.85 3.04 8.43
C LEU A 213 -1.48 2.76 7.81
N TYR A 214 -1.26 1.51 7.40
CA TYR A 214 -0.04 1.06 6.73
C TYR A 214 0.14 1.78 5.38
N LEU A 215 1.40 2.08 5.05
CA LEU A 215 1.74 2.85 3.86
C LEU A 215 1.40 2.10 2.57
N SER A 216 1.57 0.77 2.52
CA SER A 216 1.07 -0.05 1.40
C SER A 216 -0.43 0.08 1.20
N ALA A 217 -1.23 -0.09 2.25
CA ALA A 217 -2.69 0.02 2.14
C ALA A 217 -3.13 1.43 1.69
N LEU A 218 -2.50 2.48 2.22
CA LEU A 218 -2.74 3.85 1.76
C LEU A 218 -2.34 4.04 0.30
N HIS A 219 -1.19 3.51 -0.11
CA HIS A 219 -0.70 3.62 -1.47
C HIS A 219 -1.68 2.99 -2.46
N PHE A 220 -2.04 1.71 -2.27
CA PHE A 220 -3.03 1.02 -3.10
C PHE A 220 -4.41 1.70 -3.13
N ALA A 221 -4.78 2.40 -2.05
CA ALA A 221 -6.05 3.11 -1.97
C ALA A 221 -6.11 4.41 -2.80
N VAL A 222 -4.98 5.01 -3.17
CA VAL A 222 -4.98 6.35 -3.79
C VAL A 222 -3.99 6.56 -4.92
N SER A 223 -3.04 5.65 -5.17
CA SER A 223 -1.98 5.83 -6.18
C SER A 223 -2.49 5.69 -7.61
N ASN A 224 -3.48 4.84 -7.85
CA ASN A 224 -4.38 4.98 -9.00
C ASN A 224 -5.36 6.12 -8.72
N ASP A 225 -4.87 7.34 -8.90
CA ASP A 225 -5.48 8.58 -8.43
C ASP A 225 -6.69 9.04 -9.24
N GLY A 226 -7.35 10.11 -8.79
CA GLY A 226 -8.40 10.76 -9.56
C GLY A 226 -9.82 10.23 -9.33
N ALA A 227 -10.04 9.30 -8.40
CA ALA A 227 -11.38 8.82 -8.07
C ALA A 227 -12.20 9.92 -7.38
N THR A 228 -13.36 10.25 -7.94
CA THR A 228 -14.29 11.31 -7.49
C THR A 228 -15.59 10.77 -6.91
N SER A 229 -15.78 9.45 -6.89
CA SER A 229 -16.92 8.77 -6.29
C SER A 229 -16.48 7.49 -5.57
N LYS A 230 -17.34 6.94 -4.70
CA LYS A 230 -17.06 5.64 -4.05
C LYS A 230 -16.90 4.49 -5.05
N GLN A 231 -17.69 4.52 -6.13
CA GLN A 231 -17.60 3.52 -7.20
C GLN A 231 -16.25 3.58 -7.92
N GLU A 232 -15.80 4.79 -8.26
CA GLU A 232 -14.47 4.98 -8.86
C GLU A 232 -13.34 4.63 -7.90
N VAL A 233 -13.53 4.84 -6.58
CA VAL A 233 -12.56 4.42 -5.57
C VAL A 233 -12.41 2.89 -5.60
N VAL A 234 -13.53 2.15 -5.57
CA VAL A 234 -13.48 0.68 -5.65
C VAL A 234 -12.81 0.23 -6.92
N GLU A 235 -13.22 0.78 -8.06
CA GLU A 235 -12.67 0.40 -9.36
C GLU A 235 -11.15 0.60 -9.42
N LYS A 236 -10.67 1.78 -9.01
CA LYS A 236 -9.25 2.13 -9.07
C LYS A 236 -8.41 1.37 -8.05
N SER A 237 -8.95 1.14 -6.86
CA SER A 237 -8.31 0.29 -5.85
C SER A 237 -8.22 -1.15 -6.33
N TRP A 238 -9.27 -1.69 -6.95
CA TRP A 238 -9.27 -3.05 -7.47
C TRP A 238 -8.28 -3.25 -8.62
N GLN A 239 -8.15 -2.26 -9.52
CA GLN A 239 -7.14 -2.25 -10.58
C GLN A 239 -5.69 -2.35 -10.08
N MET A 240 -5.45 -2.14 -8.77
CA MET A 240 -4.13 -2.41 -8.19
C MET A 240 -3.90 -3.90 -7.93
N PHE A 241 -4.94 -4.72 -7.79
CA PHE A 241 -4.86 -6.15 -7.48
C PHE A 241 -5.11 -7.03 -8.70
N THR A 242 -5.76 -6.52 -9.74
CA THR A 242 -6.11 -7.25 -10.96
C THR A 242 -5.48 -6.66 -12.21
N GLN A 243 -5.21 -7.50 -13.19
CA GLN A 243 -4.88 -7.11 -14.56
C GLN A 243 -5.41 -8.15 -15.55
N LYS A 244 -5.49 -7.77 -16.83
CA LYS A 244 -5.76 -8.72 -17.90
C LYS A 244 -4.45 -9.29 -18.45
N ASP A 245 -4.42 -10.60 -18.70
CA ASP A 245 -3.35 -11.24 -19.44
C ASP A 245 -3.42 -10.91 -20.96
N MET A 246 -2.49 -11.48 -21.74
CA MET A 246 -2.44 -11.25 -23.19
C MET A 246 -3.67 -11.81 -23.91
N GLU A 247 -4.35 -12.80 -23.33
CA GLU A 247 -5.60 -13.36 -23.81
C GLU A 247 -6.84 -12.56 -23.37
N GLY A 248 -6.66 -11.52 -22.55
CA GLY A 248 -7.73 -10.65 -22.07
C GLY A 248 -8.49 -11.20 -20.86
N LYS A 249 -8.01 -12.27 -20.24
CA LYS A 249 -8.57 -12.88 -19.03
C LYS A 249 -8.03 -12.17 -17.80
N TRP A 250 -8.91 -11.94 -16.82
CA TRP A 250 -8.53 -11.33 -15.55
C TRP A 250 -7.69 -12.28 -14.69
N GLY A 251 -6.72 -11.70 -13.98
CA GLY A 251 -5.84 -12.39 -13.05
C GLY A 251 -5.07 -11.41 -12.16
N PRO A 252 -4.08 -11.87 -11.39
CA PRO A 252 -3.42 -11.05 -10.40
C PRO A 252 -2.51 -9.99 -11.04
N ALA A 253 -2.51 -8.78 -10.48
CA ALA A 253 -1.63 -7.68 -10.89
C ALA A 253 -0.14 -7.91 -10.55
N ASN A 254 0.18 -8.91 -9.72
CA ASN A 254 1.52 -9.19 -9.19
C ASN A 254 2.06 -8.03 -8.36
N ILE A 255 1.31 -7.71 -7.30
CA ILE A 255 1.52 -6.50 -6.50
C ILE A 255 2.86 -6.48 -5.74
N THR A 256 3.37 -5.27 -5.53
CA THR A 256 4.50 -4.96 -4.66
C THR A 256 4.03 -4.04 -3.54
N ALA A 257 4.74 -4.03 -2.41
CA ALA A 257 4.52 -3.03 -1.37
C ALA A 257 4.72 -1.60 -1.92
N TRP A 258 4.36 -0.58 -1.14
CA TRP A 258 4.47 0.85 -1.52
C TRP A 258 5.85 1.29 -2.04
N ASP A 259 6.93 0.57 -1.68
CA ASP A 259 8.31 0.85 -2.10
C ASP A 259 8.66 0.30 -3.49
N GLU A 260 7.71 -0.38 -4.14
CA GLU A 260 7.81 -1.07 -5.44
C GLU A 260 8.89 -2.16 -5.52
N LYS A 261 9.61 -2.43 -4.43
CA LYS A 261 10.75 -3.35 -4.40
C LYS A 261 10.37 -4.71 -3.85
N ARG A 262 9.46 -4.74 -2.86
CA ARG A 262 9.09 -5.96 -2.16
C ARG A 262 7.82 -6.54 -2.77
N LYS A 263 7.97 -7.64 -3.50
CA LYS A 263 6.85 -8.41 -4.05
C LYS A 263 6.08 -9.09 -2.93
N LEU A 264 4.75 -9.17 -3.08
CA LEU A 264 3.88 -9.91 -2.16
C LEU A 264 3.43 -11.20 -2.85
N TYR A 265 3.93 -12.33 -2.38
CA TYR A 265 3.73 -13.66 -2.95
C TYR A 265 2.57 -14.37 -2.27
N TYR A 266 1.62 -14.84 -3.07
CA TYR A 266 0.53 -15.67 -2.58
C TYR A 266 0.93 -17.15 -2.57
N TYR A 267 1.14 -17.71 -1.37
CA TYR A 267 1.63 -19.08 -1.13
C TYR A 267 2.81 -19.51 -2.04
N PRO A 268 3.99 -18.88 -1.90
CA PRO A 268 5.20 -19.33 -2.58
C PRO A 268 5.65 -20.72 -2.06
N SER A 269 6.49 -21.42 -2.82
CA SER A 269 7.03 -22.71 -2.41
C SER A 269 8.04 -22.57 -1.26
N GLY A 270 8.22 -23.66 -0.49
CA GLY A 270 9.16 -23.70 0.64
C GLY A 270 8.51 -23.61 2.02
N GLY A 271 7.17 -23.61 2.11
CA GLY A 271 6.42 -23.62 3.37
C GLY A 271 6.33 -22.25 4.05
N GLU A 272 5.55 -22.17 5.13
CA GLU A 272 5.50 -20.97 5.97
C GLU A 272 6.88 -20.72 6.62
N PRO A 273 7.40 -19.48 6.65
CA PRO A 273 8.64 -19.21 7.36
C PRO A 273 8.48 -19.52 8.86
N GLU A 274 9.43 -20.24 9.48
CA GLU A 274 9.39 -20.64 10.90
C GLU A 274 9.10 -19.48 11.89
N GLU A 275 9.42 -18.24 11.52
CA GLU A 275 9.15 -17.06 12.33
C GLU A 275 7.65 -16.73 12.46
N ARG A 276 6.81 -17.14 11.49
CA ARG A 276 5.36 -16.98 11.52
C ARG A 276 4.73 -17.96 12.51
N GLU A 277 5.18 -19.22 12.47
CA GLU A 277 4.75 -20.27 13.40
C GLU A 277 5.03 -19.92 14.87
N LYS A 278 6.18 -19.27 15.13
CA LYS A 278 6.61 -18.92 16.50
C LYS A 278 5.88 -17.70 17.11
N LYS A 279 5.17 -16.90 16.31
CA LYS A 279 4.59 -15.62 16.77
C LYS A 279 3.06 -15.59 16.88
N GLU A 280 2.35 -16.65 16.48
CA GLU A 280 0.87 -16.68 16.41
C GLU A 280 0.24 -15.46 15.69
N ASN A 281 1.04 -14.71 14.91
CA ASN A 281 0.64 -13.42 14.38
C ASN A 281 0.35 -13.56 12.88
N HIS A 282 -0.83 -14.08 12.58
CA HIS A 282 -1.41 -14.07 11.23
C HIS A 282 -1.98 -12.68 10.92
N SER A 283 -1.12 -11.66 10.92
CA SER A 283 -1.54 -10.27 10.69
C SER A 283 -1.02 -9.74 9.36
N LEU A 284 -1.79 -8.84 8.75
CA LEU A 284 -1.39 -8.05 7.58
C LEU A 284 0.02 -7.45 7.71
N GLN A 285 0.42 -7.05 8.92
CA GLN A 285 1.77 -6.55 9.20
C GLN A 285 2.87 -7.55 8.84
N TYR A 286 2.66 -8.85 9.03
CA TYR A 286 3.63 -9.87 8.66
C TYR A 286 3.82 -9.91 7.15
N CYS A 287 2.72 -10.02 6.38
CA CYS A 287 2.76 -10.02 4.92
C CYS A 287 3.42 -8.73 4.39
N LEU A 288 3.00 -7.57 4.90
CA LEU A 288 3.54 -6.28 4.48
C LEU A 288 4.96 -6.03 4.95
N GLY A 289 5.42 -6.61 6.06
CA GLY A 289 6.75 -6.39 6.60
C GLY A 289 7.80 -7.37 6.07
N ASN A 290 7.40 -8.57 5.68
CA ASN A 290 8.32 -9.68 5.38
C ASN A 290 9.16 -9.39 4.11
N PRO A 291 10.51 -9.45 4.19
CA PRO A 291 11.39 -9.35 3.02
C PRO A 291 11.12 -10.40 1.95
N GLY A 292 10.67 -11.60 2.34
CA GLY A 292 10.29 -12.67 1.42
C GLY A 292 8.88 -12.55 0.85
N GLY A 293 8.09 -11.57 1.31
CA GLY A 293 6.78 -11.26 0.74
C GLY A 293 5.71 -12.34 0.92
N TYR A 294 5.91 -13.34 1.76
CA TYR A 294 4.97 -14.44 1.94
C TYR A 294 3.61 -13.93 2.45
N GLY A 295 2.52 -14.24 1.74
CA GLY A 295 1.15 -13.92 2.09
C GLY A 295 0.19 -15.09 1.87
N GLN A 296 -0.83 -15.16 2.75
CA GLN A 296 -1.96 -16.08 2.72
C GLN A 296 -3.22 -15.39 2.21
N CYS A 297 -4.29 -16.14 1.95
CA CYS A 297 -5.54 -15.57 1.44
C CYS A 297 -6.10 -14.47 2.36
N GLY A 298 -6.08 -14.71 3.67
CA GLY A 298 -6.44 -13.72 4.68
C GLY A 298 -5.58 -12.46 4.62
N ASP A 299 -4.26 -12.59 4.40
CA ASP A 299 -3.37 -11.41 4.33
C ASP A 299 -3.73 -10.49 3.15
N PHE A 300 -4.05 -11.06 1.98
CA PHE A 300 -4.48 -10.26 0.82
C PHE A 300 -5.90 -9.72 0.98
N ALA A 301 -6.81 -10.47 1.60
CA ALA A 301 -8.16 -10.01 1.91
C ALA A 301 -8.14 -8.85 2.92
N ASP A 302 -7.32 -8.95 3.97
CA ASP A 302 -7.09 -7.88 4.95
C ASP A 302 -6.45 -6.66 4.30
N LEU A 303 -5.47 -6.85 3.42
CA LEU A 303 -4.87 -5.76 2.67
C LEU A 303 -5.93 -5.01 1.86
N PHE A 304 -6.78 -5.73 1.12
CA PHE A 304 -7.82 -5.10 0.30
C PHE A 304 -8.93 -4.46 1.16
N SER A 305 -9.31 -5.10 2.27
CA SER A 305 -10.18 -4.53 3.31
C SER A 305 -9.64 -3.19 3.83
N HIS A 306 -8.35 -3.15 4.19
CA HIS A 306 -7.70 -1.92 4.63
C HIS A 306 -7.71 -0.86 3.52
N VAL A 307 -7.41 -1.23 2.28
CA VAL A 307 -7.46 -0.33 1.11
C VAL A 307 -8.84 0.32 0.96
N LEU A 308 -9.92 -0.45 1.11
CA LEU A 308 -11.30 0.04 1.06
C LEU A 308 -11.63 0.96 2.24
N SER A 309 -11.17 0.62 3.44
CA SER A 309 -11.36 1.41 4.66
C SER A 309 -10.62 2.75 4.65
N VAL A 310 -9.51 2.89 3.92
CA VAL A 310 -8.82 4.18 3.72
C VAL A 310 -9.76 5.25 3.14
N ASN A 311 -10.67 4.85 2.26
CA ASN A 311 -11.63 5.73 1.59
C ASN A 311 -13.08 5.52 2.06
N ARG A 312 -13.27 4.84 3.20
CA ARG A 312 -14.58 4.61 3.84
C ARG A 312 -15.59 3.93 2.92
N ILE A 313 -15.13 2.90 2.23
CA ILE A 313 -15.97 2.01 1.43
C ILE A 313 -16.51 0.90 2.35
N PRO A 314 -17.85 0.74 2.48
CA PRO A 314 -18.43 -0.35 3.25
C PRO A 314 -18.15 -1.71 2.61
N HIS A 315 -17.65 -2.66 3.40
CA HIS A 315 -17.30 -4.00 2.96
C HIS A 315 -17.32 -4.98 4.14
N SER A 316 -17.10 -6.27 3.86
CA SER A 316 -16.98 -7.33 4.87
C SER A 316 -16.03 -8.42 4.38
N LEU A 317 -15.35 -9.10 5.30
CA LEU A 317 -14.59 -10.31 4.97
C LEU A 317 -15.53 -11.52 4.92
N ILE A 318 -15.36 -12.33 3.89
CA ILE A 318 -16.13 -13.54 3.66
C ILE A 318 -15.22 -14.75 3.76
N GLY A 319 -15.49 -15.60 4.75
CA GLY A 319 -14.93 -16.93 4.82
C GLY A 319 -15.68 -17.87 3.88
N ILE A 320 -14.94 -18.59 3.05
CA ILE A 320 -15.42 -19.65 2.18
C ILE A 320 -15.05 -20.98 2.81
N SER A 321 -16.04 -21.81 3.10
CA SER A 321 -15.85 -23.14 3.69
C SER A 321 -16.88 -24.14 3.16
N LEU A 322 -16.75 -25.39 3.58
CA LEU A 322 -17.75 -26.42 3.29
C LEU A 322 -18.98 -26.32 4.21
N ILE A 323 -20.18 -26.68 3.72
CA ILE A 323 -21.46 -26.61 4.45
C ILE A 323 -21.57 -27.66 5.57
N ASP A 324 -21.00 -28.86 5.37
CA ASP A 324 -21.00 -29.93 6.38
C ASP A 324 -19.57 -30.22 6.89
N PRO A 325 -19.21 -29.70 8.07
CA PRO A 325 -17.89 -29.81 8.65
C PRO A 325 -17.70 -31.10 9.44
N SER A 326 -18.28 -32.24 9.05
CA SER A 326 -17.75 -33.52 9.55
C SER A 326 -16.23 -33.50 9.32
N SER A 327 -15.48 -33.52 10.42
CA SER A 327 -14.35 -32.62 10.78
C SER A 327 -13.05 -32.69 9.95
N ALA A 328 -13.17 -32.79 8.63
CA ALA A 328 -12.12 -33.29 7.76
C ALA A 328 -12.21 -32.78 6.30
N GLY A 329 -13.29 -32.10 5.92
CA GLY A 329 -13.48 -31.63 4.54
C GLY A 329 -12.50 -30.52 4.14
N LYS A 330 -11.83 -30.66 2.99
CA LYS A 330 -11.10 -29.57 2.31
C LYS A 330 -11.55 -29.44 0.85
N MET A 331 -11.39 -28.26 0.27
CA MET A 331 -11.62 -27.95 -1.14
C MET A 331 -10.33 -28.24 -1.93
N LEU A 332 -10.47 -28.91 -3.06
CA LEU A 332 -9.41 -29.10 -4.04
C LEU A 332 -9.60 -28.08 -5.17
N ILE A 333 -8.65 -27.17 -5.35
CA ILE A 333 -8.70 -26.15 -6.42
C ILE A 333 -8.37 -26.77 -7.78
N LYS A 334 -8.78 -26.20 -8.91
CA LYS A 334 -8.54 -26.81 -10.24
C LYS A 334 -7.08 -26.98 -10.68
N ASN A 335 -6.95 -27.83 -11.71
CA ASN A 335 -5.74 -28.20 -12.47
C ASN A 335 -4.83 -29.20 -11.74
N TRP A 336 -5.22 -30.47 -11.84
CA TRP A 336 -4.50 -31.62 -11.31
C TRP A 336 -4.44 -32.73 -12.36
N GLU A 337 -3.42 -33.57 -12.25
CA GLU A 337 -3.37 -34.90 -12.87
C GLU A 337 -3.01 -35.98 -11.85
N LEU A 338 -3.20 -37.25 -12.20
CA LEU A 338 -2.72 -38.38 -11.40
C LEU A 338 -1.34 -38.82 -11.89
N LYS A 339 -0.46 -39.22 -10.96
CA LYS A 339 0.81 -39.92 -11.29
C LYS A 339 0.57 -41.16 -12.14
N GLU A 340 -0.51 -41.90 -11.83
CA GLU A 340 -0.97 -43.07 -12.58
C GLU A 340 -2.50 -43.06 -12.70
N GLY A 341 -3.02 -43.32 -13.90
CA GLY A 341 -4.46 -43.38 -14.17
C GLY A 341 -5.01 -42.15 -14.89
N VAL A 342 -6.32 -41.99 -14.89
CA VAL A 342 -7.03 -40.88 -15.57
C VAL A 342 -7.77 -40.08 -14.51
N MET A 343 -7.60 -38.75 -14.53
CA MET A 343 -8.43 -37.87 -13.70
C MET A 343 -9.89 -38.07 -14.08
N PRO A 344 -10.77 -38.43 -13.14
CA PRO A 344 -12.17 -38.63 -13.46
C PRO A 344 -12.82 -37.28 -13.88
N GLU A 345 -13.80 -37.32 -14.79
CA GLU A 345 -14.33 -36.10 -15.43
C GLU A 345 -14.91 -35.12 -14.39
N ALA A 346 -14.38 -33.90 -14.35
CA ALA A 346 -15.00 -32.82 -13.61
C ALA A 346 -16.35 -32.47 -14.27
N GLY A 347 -17.44 -32.66 -13.53
CA GLY A 347 -18.76 -32.18 -13.95
C GLY A 347 -19.64 -33.13 -14.75
N LYS A 348 -19.41 -34.45 -14.76
CA LYS A 348 -20.47 -35.41 -15.15
C LYS A 348 -20.89 -36.36 -14.05
N GLU A 349 -20.02 -36.64 -13.09
CA GLU A 349 -20.25 -37.64 -12.05
C GLU A 349 -19.43 -37.31 -10.79
N TYR A 350 -20.09 -36.67 -9.81
CA TYR A 350 -19.76 -36.64 -8.36
C TYR A 350 -18.54 -35.80 -7.88
N PRO A 351 -18.59 -35.13 -6.71
CA PRO A 351 -17.39 -34.66 -6.03
C PRO A 351 -16.71 -35.82 -5.27
N TYR A 352 -15.41 -35.98 -5.45
CA TYR A 352 -14.61 -37.03 -4.81
C TYR A 352 -14.51 -36.85 -3.29
N GLN A 353 -14.24 -37.93 -2.55
CA GLN A 353 -13.68 -37.90 -1.19
C GLN A 353 -12.24 -38.41 -1.30
N LEU A 354 -11.27 -37.50 -1.39
CA LEU A 354 -9.84 -37.87 -1.32
C LEU A 354 -9.40 -37.96 0.13
N LEU A 355 -8.75 -39.06 0.52
CA LEU A 355 -8.15 -39.20 1.85
C LEU A 355 -6.70 -38.69 1.81
N LEU A 356 -6.45 -37.52 2.39
CA LEU A 356 -5.10 -36.96 2.55
C LEU A 356 -4.49 -37.45 3.87
N PHE A 357 -3.34 -38.13 3.80
CA PHE A 357 -2.55 -38.53 4.97
C PHE A 357 -1.25 -37.71 5.01
N PRO A 358 -1.16 -36.65 5.85
CA PRO A 358 0.12 -35.99 6.06
C PRO A 358 1.09 -36.95 6.73
N LYS A 359 2.35 -36.96 6.25
CA LYS A 359 3.41 -37.90 6.63
C LYS A 359 3.84 -37.79 8.10
N ASP A 360 3.51 -36.69 8.77
CA ASP A 360 3.72 -36.48 10.21
C ASP A 360 2.40 -36.08 10.90
N SER A 361 1.72 -37.06 11.51
CA SER A 361 0.52 -36.85 12.34
C SER A 361 0.79 -36.12 13.66
N THR A 362 2.05 -35.76 13.94
CA THR A 362 2.47 -34.96 15.08
C THR A 362 2.35 -33.46 14.80
N ASP A 363 2.22 -33.06 13.54
CA ASP A 363 2.06 -31.66 13.17
C ASP A 363 0.61 -31.21 13.41
N LYS A 364 0.36 -30.82 14.66
CA LYS A 364 -0.92 -30.26 15.12
C LYS A 364 -1.14 -28.83 14.61
N THR A 365 -0.37 -28.33 13.65
CA THR A 365 -0.61 -27.03 13.00
C THR A 365 -1.62 -27.26 11.86
N LYS A 366 -2.93 -27.14 12.09
CA LYS A 366 -3.70 -25.88 12.00
C LYS A 366 -3.48 -25.05 10.72
N GLY A 367 -2.90 -25.61 9.66
CA GLY A 367 -2.90 -24.96 8.35
C GLY A 367 -4.32 -24.90 7.77
N LYS A 368 -4.81 -23.69 7.44
CA LYS A 368 -6.02 -23.52 6.61
C LYS A 368 -5.83 -24.11 5.21
N MET A 369 -4.59 -24.35 4.84
CA MET A 369 -4.10 -24.80 3.55
C MET A 369 -3.08 -25.93 3.74
N THR A 370 -2.80 -26.70 2.67
CA THR A 370 -1.86 -27.84 2.72
C THR A 370 -0.82 -27.70 1.63
N SER A 371 0.46 -27.76 2.03
CA SER A 371 1.63 -27.82 1.14
C SER A 371 1.88 -29.23 0.58
N PRO A 372 2.65 -29.36 -0.52
CA PRO A 372 3.16 -30.64 -1.03
C PRO A 372 3.92 -31.42 0.05
N LEU A 373 3.97 -32.75 -0.05
CA LEU A 373 4.65 -33.58 0.95
C LEU A 373 6.17 -33.38 0.93
N THR A 374 6.80 -33.32 2.11
CA THR A 374 8.25 -33.14 2.26
C THR A 374 9.04 -34.31 1.65
N GLY A 375 9.88 -33.98 0.66
CA GLY A 375 10.73 -34.92 -0.07
C GLY A 375 10.21 -35.35 -1.44
N GLU A 376 9.01 -34.91 -1.84
CA GLU A 376 8.53 -34.97 -3.23
C GLU A 376 8.84 -33.65 -3.97
N SER A 377 8.64 -33.60 -5.30
CA SER A 377 8.77 -32.33 -6.03
C SER A 377 7.75 -31.31 -5.50
N GLU A 378 8.02 -30.00 -5.63
CA GLU A 378 7.12 -28.92 -5.15
C GLU A 378 5.72 -28.94 -5.81
N SER A 379 5.50 -29.83 -6.79
CA SER A 379 4.24 -30.06 -7.48
C SER A 379 3.49 -31.32 -7.03
N GLU A 380 4.05 -32.17 -6.17
CA GLU A 380 3.46 -33.49 -5.88
C GLU A 380 2.70 -33.55 -4.54
N TYR A 381 1.48 -34.08 -4.61
CA TYR A 381 0.56 -34.27 -3.49
C TYR A 381 0.17 -35.75 -3.41
N GLY A 382 1.12 -36.60 -3.01
CA GLY A 382 0.92 -38.05 -3.05
C GLY A 382 0.70 -38.52 -4.48
N ASP A 383 -0.48 -39.05 -4.80
CA ASP A 383 -0.80 -39.54 -6.15
C ASP A 383 -1.21 -38.43 -7.13
N PHE A 384 -1.36 -37.19 -6.65
CA PHE A 384 -1.71 -36.03 -7.47
C PHE A 384 -0.47 -35.22 -7.87
N ILE A 385 -0.45 -34.75 -9.10
CA ILE A 385 0.50 -33.76 -9.60
C ILE A 385 -0.26 -32.46 -9.83
N ASN A 386 0.20 -31.41 -9.18
CA ASN A 386 -0.27 -30.05 -9.32
C ASN A 386 0.17 -29.52 -10.69
N LEU A 387 -0.81 -29.23 -11.55
CA LEU A 387 -0.57 -28.60 -12.84
C LEU A 387 -0.65 -27.08 -12.73
N GLU A 388 -0.05 -26.38 -13.68
CA GLU A 388 -0.21 -24.93 -13.79
C GLU A 388 -1.71 -24.57 -13.83
N GLY A 389 -2.12 -23.62 -12.98
CA GLY A 389 -3.51 -23.29 -12.78
C GLY A 389 -3.77 -21.80 -12.73
N ILE A 390 -4.71 -21.37 -11.90
CA ILE A 390 -5.01 -19.95 -11.73
C ILE A 390 -3.79 -19.30 -11.06
N ALA A 391 -3.27 -18.23 -11.66
CA ALA A 391 -2.16 -17.47 -11.12
C ALA A 391 -2.58 -16.74 -9.83
N GLY A 392 -1.70 -16.73 -8.85
CA GLY A 392 -1.80 -15.92 -7.64
C GLY A 392 -0.88 -14.70 -7.70
N GLN A 393 -1.00 -13.77 -6.76
CA GLN A 393 -0.07 -12.63 -6.69
C GLN A 393 1.39 -13.10 -6.70
N ASN A 394 2.13 -12.66 -7.72
CA ASN A 394 3.54 -13.00 -7.99
C ASN A 394 3.84 -14.49 -8.19
N MET A 395 2.83 -15.32 -8.49
CA MET A 395 2.95 -16.76 -8.65
C MET A 395 2.18 -17.26 -9.88
N LYS A 396 2.84 -18.05 -10.75
CA LYS A 396 2.16 -18.71 -11.88
C LYS A 396 1.06 -19.66 -11.42
N THR A 397 1.30 -20.34 -10.30
CA THR A 397 0.31 -21.09 -9.56
C THR A 397 0.72 -21.07 -8.09
N PRO A 398 -0.22 -20.94 -7.14
CA PRO A 398 0.07 -21.12 -5.73
C PRO A 398 0.63 -22.51 -5.49
N SER A 399 1.61 -22.62 -4.57
CA SER A 399 2.17 -23.91 -4.19
C SER A 399 1.18 -24.74 -3.40
N GLU A 400 0.30 -24.09 -2.63
CA GLU A 400 -0.78 -24.71 -1.85
C GLU A 400 -2.09 -24.67 -2.63
N LYS A 401 -2.72 -25.85 -2.86
CA LYS A 401 -3.97 -25.96 -3.64
C LYS A 401 -5.10 -26.74 -2.95
N VAL A 402 -4.93 -27.07 -1.68
CA VAL A 402 -5.92 -27.78 -0.87
C VAL A 402 -6.33 -26.92 0.32
N PHE A 403 -7.58 -26.45 0.34
CA PHE A 403 -8.07 -25.39 1.21
C PHE A 403 -9.11 -25.93 2.18
N SER A 404 -8.88 -25.87 3.48
CA SER A 404 -9.97 -26.02 4.47
C SER A 404 -10.87 -24.77 4.53
N SER A 405 -10.30 -23.60 4.21
CA SER A 405 -11.02 -22.34 4.10
C SER A 405 -10.28 -21.36 3.19
N HIS A 406 -11.01 -20.44 2.58
CA HIS A 406 -10.46 -19.30 1.82
C HIS A 406 -11.11 -17.99 2.31
N ILE A 407 -10.45 -16.84 2.19
CA ILE A 407 -11.00 -15.55 2.62
C ILE A 407 -10.99 -14.59 1.44
N ILE A 408 -12.14 -13.97 1.18
CA ILE A 408 -12.34 -12.95 0.13
C ILE A 408 -13.07 -11.73 0.72
N VAL A 409 -13.26 -10.68 -0.07
CA VAL A 409 -13.91 -9.44 0.37
C VAL A 409 -15.25 -9.25 -0.34
N GLN A 410 -16.32 -8.99 0.41
CA GLN A 410 -17.59 -8.54 -0.13
C GLN A 410 -17.73 -7.03 -0.01
N ILE A 411 -18.06 -6.34 -1.09
CA ILE A 411 -18.31 -4.89 -1.08
C ILE A 411 -19.82 -4.62 -1.12
N ASP A 412 -20.30 -3.63 -0.36
CA ASP A 412 -21.70 -3.21 -0.41
C ASP A 412 -22.08 -2.84 -1.87
N PRO A 413 -23.12 -3.48 -2.45
CA PRO A 413 -23.56 -3.18 -3.83
C PRO A 413 -23.83 -1.70 -4.12
N LYS A 414 -24.16 -0.89 -3.10
CA LYS A 414 -24.34 0.57 -3.26
C LYS A 414 -23.04 1.31 -3.54
N ALA A 415 -21.89 0.74 -3.16
CA ALA A 415 -20.57 1.30 -3.42
C ALA A 415 -19.95 0.79 -4.72
N LEU A 416 -20.58 -0.18 -5.39
CA LEU A 416 -20.10 -0.79 -6.63
C LEU A 416 -20.67 -0.11 -7.89
N PRO A 417 -19.91 -0.06 -8.99
CA PRO A 417 -20.47 0.26 -10.30
C PRO A 417 -21.57 -0.74 -10.69
N PRO A 418 -22.58 -0.33 -11.47
CA PRO A 418 -23.56 -1.27 -12.01
C PRO A 418 -22.86 -2.38 -12.81
N LYS A 419 -23.21 -3.65 -12.55
CA LYS A 419 -22.67 -4.89 -13.17
C LYS A 419 -21.37 -5.43 -12.58
N TRP A 420 -20.81 -4.80 -11.55
CA TRP A 420 -19.70 -5.42 -10.82
C TRP A 420 -20.23 -6.49 -9.88
N GLU A 421 -19.53 -7.62 -9.89
CA GLU A 421 -19.71 -8.70 -8.94
C GLU A 421 -19.36 -8.23 -7.51
N PRO A 422 -20.07 -8.71 -6.48
CA PRO A 422 -19.90 -8.19 -5.13
C PRO A 422 -18.74 -8.83 -4.35
N TYR A 423 -18.22 -9.98 -4.80
CA TYR A 423 -17.19 -10.74 -4.11
C TYR A 423 -15.85 -10.63 -4.84
N PHE A 424 -14.82 -10.17 -4.14
CA PHE A 424 -13.49 -9.86 -4.68
C PHE A 424 -12.44 -10.74 -4.04
N ASP A 425 -11.65 -11.43 -4.85
CA ASP A 425 -10.55 -12.27 -4.43
C ASP A 425 -9.20 -11.61 -4.80
N PRO A 426 -8.63 -10.79 -3.89
CA PRO A 426 -7.39 -10.07 -4.16
C PRO A 426 -6.16 -10.98 -4.28
N SER A 427 -6.23 -12.23 -3.81
CA SER A 427 -5.14 -13.20 -3.93
C SER A 427 -4.95 -13.66 -5.38
N TYR A 428 -6.05 -13.80 -6.12
CA TYR A 428 -6.06 -14.22 -7.52
C TYR A 428 -6.38 -13.07 -8.49
N GLY A 429 -6.81 -11.91 -8.00
CA GLY A 429 -7.18 -10.77 -8.83
C GLY A 429 -8.45 -11.03 -9.66
N VAL A 430 -9.41 -11.78 -9.11
CA VAL A 430 -10.69 -12.13 -9.76
C VAL A 430 -11.88 -11.77 -8.87
N THR A 431 -13.08 -11.80 -9.45
CA THR A 431 -14.33 -11.56 -8.75
C THR A 431 -15.28 -12.73 -8.94
N TYR A 432 -16.33 -12.80 -8.11
CA TYR A 432 -17.37 -13.83 -8.18
C TYR A 432 -18.76 -13.24 -7.95
N GLU A 433 -19.78 -13.78 -8.62
CA GLU A 433 -21.16 -13.38 -8.39
C GLU A 433 -21.73 -13.95 -7.08
N ASN A 434 -21.41 -15.20 -6.76
CA ASN A 434 -21.95 -15.97 -5.64
C ASN A 434 -21.15 -17.27 -5.38
N GLU A 435 -21.62 -18.12 -4.46
CA GLU A 435 -20.99 -19.41 -4.13
C GLU A 435 -20.93 -20.39 -5.32
N GLU A 436 -21.97 -20.42 -6.17
CA GLU A 436 -22.03 -21.31 -7.33
C GLU A 436 -20.98 -20.93 -8.37
N ASP A 437 -20.83 -19.63 -8.61
CA ASP A 437 -19.81 -19.08 -9.51
C ASP A 437 -18.39 -19.40 -9.02
N PHE A 438 -18.10 -19.19 -7.72
CA PHE A 438 -16.83 -19.61 -7.12
C PHE A 438 -16.58 -21.11 -7.24
N ALA A 439 -17.56 -21.94 -6.88
CA ALA A 439 -17.43 -23.40 -6.95
C ALA A 439 -17.16 -23.86 -8.39
N LYS A 440 -17.92 -23.32 -9.34
CA LYS A 440 -17.79 -23.61 -10.76
C LYS A 440 -16.44 -23.22 -11.30
N ASP A 441 -15.87 -22.07 -10.92
CA ASP A 441 -14.67 -21.54 -11.54
C ASP A 441 -13.37 -22.00 -10.85
N ALA A 442 -13.35 -22.07 -9.53
CA ALA A 442 -12.15 -22.35 -8.74
C ALA A 442 -12.02 -23.80 -8.26
N VAL A 443 -13.12 -24.49 -7.97
CA VAL A 443 -13.10 -25.80 -7.29
C VAL A 443 -13.13 -26.94 -8.30
N TYR A 444 -12.24 -27.92 -8.11
CA TYR A 444 -12.28 -29.21 -8.82
C TYR A 444 -13.14 -30.24 -8.10
N GLY A 445 -13.02 -30.29 -6.77
CA GLY A 445 -13.75 -31.24 -5.94
C GLY A 445 -13.45 -31.04 -4.45
N TYR A 446 -13.86 -32.01 -3.64
CA TYR A 446 -13.69 -31.97 -2.19
C TYR A 446 -12.84 -33.16 -1.72
N VAL A 447 -12.28 -33.07 -0.51
CA VAL A 447 -11.41 -34.11 0.07
C VAL A 447 -11.76 -34.26 1.54
N GLN A 448 -11.64 -35.46 2.12
CA GLN A 448 -11.89 -35.70 3.54
C GLN A 448 -10.59 -36.21 4.18
N SER A 449 -10.02 -35.51 5.17
CA SER A 449 -8.89 -36.04 5.94
C SER A 449 -9.34 -37.19 6.84
N GLY A 450 -8.91 -38.42 6.55
CA GLY A 450 -9.15 -39.58 7.41
C GLY A 450 -8.09 -39.72 8.50
N ILE A 451 -8.47 -40.22 9.67
CA ILE A 451 -7.55 -40.86 10.62
C ILE A 451 -7.56 -42.35 10.28
N VAL A 452 -6.44 -42.94 9.87
CA VAL A 452 -6.32 -44.41 9.87
C VAL A 452 -6.02 -44.81 11.30
N GLU A 453 -6.93 -45.53 11.95
CA GLU A 453 -6.59 -46.29 13.16
C GLU A 453 -5.53 -47.33 12.77
N THR A 454 -4.35 -47.15 13.34
CA THR A 454 -3.12 -47.86 13.06
C THR A 454 -3.23 -49.34 13.40
N ASP A 455 -3.19 -50.21 12.37
CA ASP A 455 -2.67 -51.59 12.47
C ASP A 455 -2.05 -52.11 11.15
N VAL A 456 -1.87 -51.25 10.12
CA VAL A 456 -1.27 -51.62 8.83
C VAL A 456 -0.18 -50.62 8.46
N ILE A 457 0.96 -50.69 9.15
CA ILE A 457 2.02 -49.65 9.07
C ILE A 457 2.95 -49.80 7.85
N ASP A 458 2.97 -50.92 7.12
CA ASP A 458 4.02 -51.10 6.10
C ASP A 458 3.61 -50.88 4.63
N GLU A 459 2.31 -50.71 4.31
CA GLU A 459 1.86 -50.59 2.89
C GLU A 459 1.15 -49.28 2.52
N VAL A 460 0.75 -48.43 3.46
CA VAL A 460 -0.02 -47.21 3.13
C VAL A 460 0.92 -46.00 3.00
N LYS A 461 1.68 -45.97 1.89
CA LYS A 461 2.33 -44.76 1.35
C LYS A 461 1.51 -44.08 0.26
N ARG A 462 0.20 -44.36 0.16
CA ARG A 462 -0.64 -43.92 -0.97
C ARG A 462 -1.87 -43.14 -0.50
N LEU A 463 -2.22 -42.12 -1.26
CA LEU A 463 -3.49 -41.42 -1.12
C LEU A 463 -4.57 -42.36 -1.67
N ILE A 464 -5.37 -42.98 -0.79
CA ILE A 464 -6.38 -43.93 -1.26
C ILE A 464 -7.64 -43.15 -1.69
N LEU A 465 -7.93 -43.17 -2.99
CA LEU A 465 -9.18 -42.72 -3.60
C LEU A 465 -10.34 -43.66 -3.20
N LYS A 466 -11.35 -43.15 -2.49
CA LYS A 466 -12.67 -43.80 -2.39
C LYS A 466 -13.77 -42.79 -2.69
N ALA A 467 -14.43 -42.94 -3.84
CA ALA A 467 -15.59 -42.12 -4.19
C ALA A 467 -16.85 -42.64 -3.49
N LYS A 468 -17.68 -41.73 -2.96
CA LYS A 468 -19.05 -42.02 -2.53
C LYS A 468 -20.00 -40.97 -3.15
N PRO A 469 -21.14 -41.37 -3.74
CA PRO A 469 -22.07 -40.43 -4.36
C PRO A 469 -22.78 -39.54 -3.33
N ALA A 470 -22.98 -38.27 -3.69
CA ALA A 470 -23.85 -37.30 -3.02
C ALA A 470 -24.92 -36.78 -3.99
N ASP A 471 -26.00 -36.18 -3.48
CA ASP A 471 -27.17 -35.73 -4.25
C ASP A 471 -26.86 -34.45 -5.07
N PRO A 472 -27.18 -34.38 -6.37
CA PRO A 472 -26.93 -33.23 -7.25
C PRO A 472 -27.58 -31.89 -6.86
N SER A 473 -28.39 -31.81 -5.79
CA SER A 473 -28.97 -30.55 -5.28
C SER A 473 -28.08 -29.77 -4.31
N ASP A 474 -26.94 -30.34 -3.89
CA ASP A 474 -26.18 -29.81 -2.76
C ASP A 474 -24.99 -28.96 -3.24
N ASN A 475 -25.12 -27.63 -3.22
CA ASN A 475 -23.95 -26.76 -3.19
C ASN A 475 -23.26 -26.98 -1.84
N PHE A 476 -22.00 -27.43 -1.82
CA PHE A 476 -21.26 -27.66 -0.58
C PHE A 476 -20.45 -26.46 -0.13
N ILE A 477 -20.38 -25.37 -0.93
CA ILE A 477 -19.70 -24.15 -0.55
C ILE A 477 -20.66 -23.24 0.20
N LYS A 478 -20.16 -22.63 1.27
CA LYS A 478 -20.84 -21.57 2.00
C LYS A 478 -19.99 -20.33 2.06
N PHE A 479 -20.58 -19.19 1.70
CA PHE A 479 -20.03 -17.91 2.09
C PHE A 479 -20.61 -17.54 3.47
N THR A 480 -19.71 -17.29 4.40
CA THR A 480 -20.06 -16.81 5.73
C THR A 480 -19.34 -15.52 5.97
N ALA A 481 -20.04 -14.50 6.46
CA ALA A 481 -19.36 -13.35 7.04
C ALA A 481 -18.43 -13.88 8.13
N ASP A 482 -17.13 -13.64 7.98
CA ASP A 482 -16.17 -14.12 8.97
C ASP A 482 -16.35 -13.26 10.24
N PRO A 483 -16.71 -13.84 11.40
CA PRO A 483 -16.89 -13.08 12.64
C PRO A 483 -15.59 -12.45 13.17
N ILE A 484 -14.43 -12.69 12.54
CA ILE A 484 -13.13 -12.18 13.02
C ILE A 484 -12.97 -10.64 12.83
N CYS A 485 -13.80 -9.96 12.04
CA CYS A 485 -13.76 -8.49 11.94
C CYS A 485 -14.84 -7.80 12.79
N CYS A 486 -14.72 -7.90 14.12
CA CYS A 486 -15.21 -6.93 15.11
C CYS A 486 -14.77 -7.41 16.51
N ASN A 487 -13.55 -7.06 16.93
CA ASN A 487 -13.20 -6.94 18.36
C ASN A 487 -12.19 -5.82 18.55
#